data_AF-A0A1V0AAP9-F1
#
_entry.id   AF-A0A1V0AAP9-F1
#
_cell.length_a   1.000
_cell.length_b   1.000
_cell.length_c   1.000
_cell.angle_alpha   90.00
_cell.angle_beta   90.00
_cell.angle_gamma   90.00
#
_symmetry.space_group_name_H-M   'P 1'
#
loop_
_entity.id
_entity.type
_entity.pdbx_description
1 polymer ?
#
loop_
_entity_poly.entity_id
_entity_poly.type
_entity_poly.pdbx_seq_one_letter_code
_entity_poly.pdbx_strand_id
1 'polypeptide(L)'
;MTIQWGADSLLPLDSPYNGTTVADHVINHYYAGQPHDQIVFWGRYFTNAYYPQYTWRGDGEARALVNAVRGYRPGGSGWVVPIDVPDQSAVGGGYGAGYAEGLTFADAITAALSAIVSLPGGQTLHVYLDVENGSLISTAYWQGWASAVNNHKIGTAYPLYACAYLGSIGGGTGSANAATIAAAQVSVATKCYGVWSNQPQLAGGVAACSSPGPSWAPATAAGLPALMWQYGDAGVCRQYYGMNTPVDLNVTDPGTTGPYGNGECDYMLWCHT
;
A
#
# COMPACT_ATOMS: atom_id res chain seq x y z
N MET A 1 11.66 -5.38 17.95
CA MET A 1 10.99 -4.58 16.91
C MET A 1 11.21 -5.31 15.61
N THR A 2 10.13 -5.71 14.94
CA THR A 2 10.15 -6.73 13.87
C THR A 2 9.70 -6.09 12.57
N ILE A 3 10.49 -6.25 11.51
CA ILE A 3 10.11 -5.86 10.15
C ILE A 3 9.02 -6.82 9.67
N GLN A 4 7.90 -6.28 9.19
CA GLN A 4 6.88 -7.09 8.52
C GLN A 4 7.13 -7.09 7.03
N TRP A 5 7.01 -8.26 6.41
CA TRP A 5 7.20 -8.44 4.98
C TRP A 5 5.85 -8.53 4.26
N GLY A 6 5.75 -7.94 3.08
CA GLY A 6 4.51 -7.87 2.33
C GLY A 6 4.74 -7.78 0.83
N ALA A 7 3.64 -7.76 0.10
CA ALA A 7 3.64 -7.61 -1.34
C ALA A 7 2.63 -6.54 -1.76
N ASP A 8 2.76 -6.03 -2.96
CA ASP A 8 1.70 -5.34 -3.64
C ASP A 8 1.73 -5.73 -5.12
N SER A 9 0.64 -5.46 -5.82
CA SER A 9 0.56 -5.86 -7.21
C SER A 9 -0.52 -5.09 -7.89
N LEU A 10 -0.24 -4.69 -9.13
CA LEU A 10 -1.31 -4.36 -10.06
C LEU A 10 -2.23 -5.59 -10.15
N LEU A 11 -1.81 -6.71 -10.74
CA LEU A 11 -2.72 -7.83 -11.06
C LEU A 11 -3.69 -8.24 -9.93
N PRO A 12 -4.98 -8.50 -10.25
CA PRO A 12 -5.92 -9.08 -9.29
C PRO A 12 -5.37 -10.37 -8.69
N LEU A 13 -5.62 -10.60 -7.40
CA LEU A 13 -5.07 -11.74 -6.65
C LEU A 13 -5.53 -13.10 -7.16
N ASP A 14 -6.74 -13.14 -7.70
CA ASP A 14 -7.38 -14.31 -8.30
C ASP A 14 -7.05 -14.45 -9.80
N SER A 15 -6.24 -13.54 -10.37
CA SER A 15 -5.81 -13.64 -11.75
C SER A 15 -5.03 -14.92 -11.99
N PRO A 16 -5.33 -15.67 -13.07
CA PRO A 16 -4.56 -16.84 -13.45
C PRO A 16 -3.09 -16.50 -13.66
N TYR A 17 -2.20 -17.25 -13.02
CA TYR A 17 -0.76 -17.08 -13.11
C TYR A 17 -0.05 -18.43 -12.95
N ASN A 18 0.70 -18.86 -13.96
CA ASN A 18 1.47 -20.12 -13.96
C ASN A 18 0.70 -21.36 -13.47
N GLY A 19 -0.58 -21.50 -13.88
CA GLY A 19 -1.41 -22.64 -13.53
C GLY A 19 -2.12 -22.54 -12.16
N THR A 20 -1.89 -21.46 -11.42
CA THR A 20 -2.55 -21.13 -10.15
C THR A 20 -3.13 -19.70 -10.22
N THR A 21 -3.40 -19.05 -9.08
CA THR A 21 -3.65 -17.60 -9.02
C THR A 21 -2.37 -16.83 -8.66
N VAL A 22 -2.35 -15.51 -8.85
CA VAL A 22 -1.25 -14.63 -8.39
C VAL A 22 -0.97 -14.83 -6.90
N ALA A 23 -2.01 -14.79 -6.06
CA ALA A 23 -1.84 -14.96 -4.62
C ALA A 23 -1.30 -16.37 -4.26
N ASP A 24 -1.89 -17.42 -4.84
CA ASP A 24 -1.46 -18.80 -4.61
C ASP A 24 -0.01 -19.01 -5.06
N HIS A 25 0.37 -18.44 -6.20
CA HIS A 25 1.72 -18.56 -6.72
C HIS A 25 2.74 -17.86 -5.82
N VAL A 26 2.45 -16.63 -5.40
CA VAL A 26 3.36 -15.83 -4.57
C VAL A 26 3.54 -16.46 -3.20
N ILE A 27 2.46 -16.95 -2.59
CA ILE A 27 2.51 -17.58 -1.27
C ILE A 27 3.18 -18.97 -1.34
N ASN A 28 2.80 -19.81 -2.30
CA ASN A 28 3.19 -21.23 -2.31
C ASN A 28 4.43 -21.55 -3.16
N HIS A 29 4.72 -20.80 -4.22
CA HIS A 29 5.74 -21.19 -5.21
C HIS A 29 6.97 -20.29 -5.21
N TYR A 30 6.82 -19.03 -4.81
CA TYR A 30 7.90 -18.05 -4.90
C TYR A 30 8.94 -18.17 -3.78
N TYR A 31 8.65 -18.97 -2.74
CA TYR A 31 9.50 -19.13 -1.54
C TYR A 31 9.83 -20.58 -1.20
N ALA A 32 9.99 -21.43 -2.23
CA ALA A 32 10.29 -22.85 -2.07
C ALA A 32 11.65 -23.08 -1.36
N GLY A 33 11.64 -23.10 -0.03
CA GLY A 33 12.82 -23.36 0.78
C GLY A 33 12.62 -23.39 2.31
N GLN A 34 11.65 -22.65 2.86
CA GLN A 34 11.29 -22.61 4.31
C GLN A 34 9.83 -22.10 4.47
N PRO A 35 9.12 -22.39 5.57
CA PRO A 35 7.66 -22.23 5.65
C PRO A 35 7.11 -20.84 5.31
N HIS A 36 5.95 -20.90 4.68
CA HIS A 36 5.30 -19.96 3.76
C HIS A 36 4.53 -18.80 4.44
N ASP A 37 4.85 -18.50 5.70
CA ASP A 37 3.97 -17.75 6.60
C ASP A 37 4.34 -16.26 6.75
N GLN A 38 5.27 -15.74 5.92
CA GLN A 38 5.98 -14.48 6.21
C GLN A 38 5.52 -13.25 5.41
N ILE A 39 4.83 -13.40 4.27
CA ILE A 39 4.08 -12.29 3.66
C ILE A 39 2.84 -12.06 4.52
N VAL A 40 2.82 -10.99 5.29
CA VAL A 40 1.75 -10.69 6.24
C VAL A 40 0.73 -9.71 5.67
N PHE A 41 1.15 -8.79 4.82
CA PHE A 41 0.26 -7.78 4.25
C PHE A 41 0.32 -7.75 2.72
N TRP A 42 -0.75 -7.23 2.11
CA TRP A 42 -0.83 -6.98 0.67
C TRP A 42 -1.40 -5.59 0.36
N GLY A 43 -0.70 -4.81 -0.48
CA GLY A 43 -1.20 -3.52 -0.99
C GLY A 43 -2.21 -3.67 -2.13
N ARG A 44 -3.40 -3.08 -2.00
CA ARG A 44 -4.48 -3.20 -3.01
C ARG A 44 -5.12 -1.87 -3.33
N TYR A 45 -5.53 -1.73 -4.59
CA TYR A 45 -6.18 -0.55 -5.14
C TYR A 45 -7.70 -0.57 -4.89
N PHE A 46 -8.26 0.51 -4.35
CA PHE A 46 -9.71 0.60 -4.04
C PHE A 46 -10.47 1.54 -5.01
N THR A 47 -9.76 2.26 -5.88
CA THR A 47 -10.31 3.07 -6.96
C THR A 47 -9.95 2.47 -8.31
N ASN A 48 -10.69 2.86 -9.36
CA ASN A 48 -10.35 2.47 -10.72
C ASN A 48 -9.03 3.13 -11.10
N ALA A 49 -7.97 2.36 -11.29
CA ALA A 49 -6.73 2.92 -11.82
C ALA A 49 -6.91 3.53 -13.21
N TYR A 50 -6.06 4.51 -13.44
CA TYR A 50 -5.72 5.12 -14.72
C TYR A 50 -5.47 4.11 -15.86
N TYR A 51 -5.01 2.90 -15.56
CA TYR A 51 -4.63 1.89 -16.55
C TYR A 51 -5.84 1.14 -17.11
N PRO A 52 -6.29 1.40 -18.36
CA PRO A 52 -7.52 0.83 -18.91
C PRO A 52 -7.46 -0.68 -19.09
N GLN A 53 -6.25 -1.25 -19.18
CA GLN A 53 -6.05 -2.70 -19.25
C GLN A 53 -6.36 -3.43 -17.95
N TYR A 54 -6.49 -2.72 -16.84
CA TYR A 54 -6.79 -3.29 -15.55
C TYR A 54 -8.15 -2.77 -15.07
N THR A 55 -9.18 -3.62 -15.22
CA THR A 55 -10.54 -3.32 -14.74
C THR A 55 -10.64 -3.66 -13.26
N TRP A 56 -10.17 -2.75 -12.41
CA TRP A 56 -10.19 -2.93 -10.96
C TRP A 56 -11.62 -2.96 -10.44
N ARG A 57 -11.88 -3.85 -9.48
CA ARG A 57 -13.13 -3.88 -8.73
C ARG A 57 -12.77 -3.64 -7.28
N GLY A 58 -12.80 -2.38 -6.86
CA GLY A 58 -12.41 -1.96 -5.50
C GLY A 58 -13.14 -2.72 -4.38
N ASP A 59 -14.29 -3.33 -4.67
CA ASP A 59 -15.06 -4.20 -3.77
C ASP A 59 -14.78 -5.71 -3.94
N GLY A 60 -14.59 -6.17 -5.19
CA GLY A 60 -14.36 -7.57 -5.52
C GLY A 60 -12.97 -8.07 -5.10
N GLU A 61 -11.94 -7.24 -5.24
CA GLU A 61 -10.55 -7.63 -4.98
C GLU A 61 -10.19 -7.60 -3.50
N ALA A 62 -10.69 -6.64 -2.72
CA ALA A 62 -10.55 -6.65 -1.26
C ALA A 62 -11.24 -7.89 -0.66
N ARG A 63 -12.42 -8.25 -1.18
CA ARG A 63 -13.13 -9.48 -0.81
C ARG A 63 -12.39 -10.75 -1.26
N ALA A 64 -11.80 -10.74 -2.46
CA ALA A 64 -10.96 -11.83 -2.93
C ALA A 64 -9.68 -11.96 -2.10
N LEU A 65 -9.08 -10.87 -1.64
CA LEU A 65 -7.92 -10.86 -0.73
C LEU A 65 -8.30 -11.40 0.63
N VAL A 66 -9.42 -10.96 1.22
CA VAL A 66 -9.96 -11.54 2.46
C VAL A 66 -10.15 -13.05 2.27
N ASN A 67 -10.78 -13.48 1.18
CA ASN A 67 -11.01 -14.90 0.90
C ASN A 67 -9.74 -15.69 0.59
N ALA A 68 -8.74 -15.08 -0.05
CA ALA A 68 -7.45 -15.69 -0.36
C ALA A 68 -6.61 -15.82 0.92
N VAL A 69 -6.45 -14.74 1.68
CA VAL A 69 -5.77 -14.74 2.99
C VAL A 69 -6.43 -15.75 3.95
N ARG A 70 -7.77 -15.86 3.93
CA ARG A 70 -8.54 -16.89 4.66
C ARG A 70 -8.13 -18.32 4.28
N GLY A 71 -7.74 -18.56 3.03
CA GLY A 71 -7.36 -19.89 2.53
C GLY A 71 -5.90 -20.27 2.77
N TYR A 72 -4.99 -19.29 2.85
CA TYR A 72 -3.54 -19.56 2.75
C TYR A 72 -2.76 -19.45 4.06
N ARG A 73 -3.30 -18.84 5.12
CA ARG A 73 -2.62 -18.77 6.44
C ARG A 73 -3.26 -19.74 7.45
N PRO A 74 -2.46 -20.49 8.22
CA PRO A 74 -2.98 -21.21 9.39
C PRO A 74 -3.64 -20.20 10.35
N GLY A 75 -4.97 -20.22 10.45
CA GLY A 75 -5.75 -19.24 11.22
C GLY A 75 -6.47 -18.15 10.41
N GLY A 76 -6.27 -18.10 9.09
CA GLY A 76 -7.06 -17.28 8.15
C GLY A 76 -6.89 -15.76 8.27
N SER A 77 -5.77 -15.29 8.82
CA SER A 77 -5.56 -13.88 9.18
C SER A 77 -4.47 -13.16 8.37
N GLY A 78 -4.71 -11.93 7.91
CA GLY A 78 -3.70 -11.09 7.24
C GLY A 78 -4.13 -9.64 7.09
N TRP A 79 -3.29 -8.81 6.49
CA TRP A 79 -3.49 -7.35 6.44
C TRP A 79 -3.57 -6.82 5.01
N VAL A 80 -4.41 -5.81 4.78
CA VAL A 80 -4.53 -5.13 3.48
C VAL A 80 -4.18 -3.65 3.65
N VAL A 81 -3.29 -3.17 2.80
CA VAL A 81 -2.95 -1.74 2.72
C VAL A 81 -3.78 -1.13 1.59
N PRO A 82 -4.71 -0.18 1.86
CA PRO A 82 -5.47 0.47 0.80
C PRO A 82 -4.63 1.50 0.04
N ILE A 83 -4.71 1.44 -1.28
CA ILE A 83 -4.01 2.33 -2.21
C ILE A 83 -5.04 3.01 -3.12
N ASP A 84 -4.90 4.31 -3.28
CA ASP A 84 -5.60 5.10 -4.29
C ASP A 84 -4.67 5.35 -5.47
N VAL A 85 -5.12 5.06 -6.68
CA VAL A 85 -4.32 5.18 -7.90
C VAL A 85 -5.00 6.17 -8.85
N PRO A 86 -4.77 7.47 -8.67
CA PRO A 86 -5.38 8.50 -9.49
C PRO A 86 -4.85 8.46 -10.93
N ASP A 87 -5.54 9.17 -11.82
CA ASP A 87 -4.91 9.61 -13.07
C ASP A 87 -3.67 10.46 -12.75
N GLN A 88 -2.51 9.94 -13.13
CA GLN A 88 -1.21 10.55 -12.87
C GLN A 88 -1.04 11.92 -13.56
N SER A 89 -1.82 12.21 -14.60
CA SER A 89 -1.87 13.54 -15.21
C SER A 89 -2.73 14.53 -14.42
N ALA A 90 -3.62 14.04 -13.54
CA ALA A 90 -4.56 14.85 -12.77
C ALA A 90 -4.01 15.28 -11.40
N VAL A 91 -2.97 14.63 -10.86
CA VAL A 91 -2.40 14.95 -9.54
C VAL A 91 -1.76 16.35 -9.46
N GLY A 92 -1.45 16.95 -10.62
CA GLY A 92 -1.04 18.36 -10.73
C GLY A 92 -2.21 19.35 -10.64
N GLY A 93 -3.45 18.87 -10.51
CA GLY A 93 -4.68 19.66 -10.52
C GLY A 93 -4.96 20.46 -9.26
N GLY A 94 -6.21 20.90 -9.09
CA GLY A 94 -6.65 21.72 -7.95
C GLY A 94 -7.29 20.94 -6.81
N TYR A 95 -7.61 21.64 -5.72
CA TYR A 95 -8.27 21.09 -4.53
C TYR A 95 -9.53 20.27 -4.84
N GLY A 96 -10.41 20.78 -5.72
CA GLY A 96 -11.66 20.08 -6.04
C GLY A 96 -11.44 18.71 -6.69
N ALA A 97 -10.40 18.56 -7.51
CA ALA A 97 -10.05 17.29 -8.14
C ALA A 97 -9.53 16.29 -7.10
N GLY A 98 -8.59 16.71 -6.26
CA GLY A 98 -8.06 15.88 -5.18
C GLY A 98 -9.15 15.48 -4.17
N TYR A 99 -10.05 16.40 -3.82
CA TYR A 99 -11.14 16.14 -2.88
C TYR A 99 -12.15 15.13 -3.44
N ALA A 100 -12.53 15.23 -4.72
CA ALA A 100 -13.44 14.29 -5.35
C ALA A 100 -12.85 12.87 -5.45
N GLU A 101 -11.56 12.77 -5.78
CA GLU A 101 -10.83 11.51 -5.80
C GLU A 101 -10.77 10.88 -4.40
N GLY A 102 -10.28 11.64 -3.41
CA GLY A 102 -10.13 11.16 -2.04
C GLY A 102 -11.46 10.74 -1.40
N LEU A 103 -12.57 11.41 -1.74
CA LEU A 103 -13.91 11.01 -1.30
C LEU A 103 -14.34 9.68 -1.94
N THR A 104 -14.12 9.52 -3.24
CA THR A 104 -14.42 8.27 -3.97
C THR A 104 -13.65 7.09 -3.39
N PHE A 105 -12.36 7.27 -3.12
CA PHE A 105 -11.51 6.28 -2.48
C PHE A 105 -11.96 5.94 -1.06
N ALA A 106 -12.25 6.95 -0.24
CA ALA A 106 -12.70 6.74 1.14
C ALA A 106 -14.07 6.03 1.22
N ASP A 107 -14.98 6.33 0.30
CA ASP A 107 -16.26 5.62 0.15
C ASP A 107 -16.04 4.15 -0.25
N ALA A 108 -15.10 3.86 -1.16
CA ALA A 108 -14.77 2.49 -1.54
C ALA A 108 -14.21 1.67 -0.37
N ILE A 109 -13.32 2.26 0.45
CA ILE A 109 -12.83 1.62 1.69
C ILE A 109 -13.98 1.38 2.67
N THR A 110 -14.88 2.36 2.83
CA THR A 110 -16.05 2.23 3.72
C THR A 110 -16.95 1.07 3.29
N ALA A 111 -17.20 0.94 1.99
CA ALA A 111 -17.96 -0.17 1.43
C ALA A 111 -17.26 -1.52 1.69
N ALA A 112 -15.94 -1.61 1.50
CA ALA A 112 -15.19 -2.82 1.78
C ALA A 112 -15.19 -3.18 3.28
N LEU A 113 -15.04 -2.20 4.17
CA LEU A 113 -15.14 -2.36 5.62
C LEU A 113 -16.52 -2.87 6.05
N SER A 114 -17.60 -2.41 5.41
CA SER A 114 -18.94 -2.94 5.72
C SER A 114 -19.08 -4.45 5.44
N ALA A 115 -18.18 -5.01 4.62
CA ALA A 115 -18.11 -6.44 4.32
C ALA A 115 -17.07 -7.20 5.17
N ILE A 116 -16.20 -6.52 5.92
CA ILE A 116 -15.10 -7.08 6.71
C ILE A 116 -15.27 -6.62 8.17
N VAL A 117 -15.63 -7.52 9.07
CA VAL A 117 -16.35 -7.21 10.33
C VAL A 117 -15.54 -6.47 11.40
N SER A 118 -14.30 -6.04 11.17
CA SER A 118 -13.60 -5.20 12.14
C SER A 118 -12.40 -4.42 11.57
N LEU A 119 -12.34 -3.12 11.85
CA LEU A 119 -11.07 -2.40 11.91
C LEU A 119 -10.25 -2.99 13.06
N PRO A 120 -8.96 -3.34 12.88
CA PRO A 120 -8.10 -3.63 14.02
C PRO A 120 -8.11 -2.40 14.95
N GLY A 121 -8.44 -2.64 16.21
CA GLY A 121 -8.79 -1.56 17.14
C GLY A 121 -7.62 -0.60 17.41
N GLY A 122 -8.01 0.63 17.72
CA GLY A 122 -7.19 1.81 17.51
C GLY A 122 -7.86 2.78 16.54
N GLN A 123 -8.78 2.28 15.69
CA GLN A 123 -9.62 3.07 14.79
C GLN A 123 -8.82 3.93 13.80
N THR A 124 -7.57 3.59 13.49
CA THR A 124 -6.75 4.33 12.53
C THR A 124 -6.30 3.40 11.42
N LEU A 125 -6.42 3.87 10.18
CA LEU A 125 -6.07 3.16 8.97
C LEU A 125 -5.18 4.07 8.13
N HIS A 126 -3.93 3.68 7.90
CA HIS A 126 -3.07 4.36 6.94
C HIS A 126 -3.49 3.97 5.52
N VAL A 127 -3.76 4.98 4.68
CA VAL A 127 -4.20 4.80 3.29
C VAL A 127 -3.33 5.65 2.38
N TYR A 128 -2.95 5.11 1.23
CA TYR A 128 -1.84 5.67 0.44
C TYR A 128 -2.33 6.22 -0.90
N LEU A 129 -2.04 7.49 -1.18
CA LEU A 129 -2.15 8.07 -2.52
C LEU A 129 -0.94 7.67 -3.35
N ASP A 130 -1.14 6.99 -4.47
CA ASP A 130 -0.10 6.59 -5.41
C ASP A 130 0.32 7.75 -6.31
N VAL A 131 1.50 8.32 -6.05
CA VAL A 131 2.12 9.35 -6.87
C VAL A 131 3.36 8.77 -7.54
N GLU A 132 3.17 8.38 -8.81
CA GLU A 132 4.17 7.68 -9.59
C GLU A 132 5.36 8.55 -10.00
N ASN A 133 6.45 7.90 -10.37
CA ASN A 133 7.62 8.57 -10.93
C ASN A 133 7.25 9.33 -12.22
N GLY A 134 7.70 10.58 -12.35
CA GLY A 134 7.38 11.43 -13.49
C GLY A 134 6.13 12.31 -13.32
N SER A 135 5.31 12.08 -12.29
CA SER A 135 4.18 12.93 -11.93
C SER A 135 4.60 14.00 -10.93
N LEU A 136 4.03 15.21 -11.03
CA LEU A 136 4.20 16.27 -10.03
C LEU A 136 2.86 16.58 -9.37
N ILE A 137 2.76 16.23 -8.09
CA ILE A 137 1.58 16.58 -7.28
C ILE A 137 1.58 18.07 -6.98
N SER A 138 0.41 18.71 -7.01
CA SER A 138 0.26 20.09 -6.55
C SER A 138 -0.09 20.14 -5.06
N THR A 139 0.27 21.24 -4.39
CA THR A 139 -0.17 21.51 -3.00
C THR A 139 -1.69 21.45 -2.89
N ALA A 140 -2.41 22.03 -3.85
CA ALA A 140 -3.87 22.11 -3.80
C ALA A 140 -4.50 20.72 -3.94
N TYR A 141 -3.99 19.88 -4.85
CA TYR A 141 -4.47 18.52 -5.03
C TYR A 141 -4.29 17.69 -3.76
N TRP A 142 -3.07 17.68 -3.18
CA TRP A 142 -2.82 16.99 -1.90
C TRP A 142 -3.76 17.48 -0.80
N GLN A 143 -3.93 18.80 -0.66
CA GLN A 143 -4.83 19.36 0.36
C GLN A 143 -6.28 18.89 0.17
N GLY A 144 -6.75 18.82 -1.08
CA GLY A 144 -8.07 18.29 -1.40
C GLY A 144 -8.21 16.83 -1.01
N TRP A 145 -7.29 16.00 -1.48
CA TRP A 145 -7.30 14.55 -1.25
C TRP A 145 -7.17 14.20 0.23
N ALA A 146 -6.16 14.74 0.90
CA ALA A 146 -5.94 14.51 2.33
C ALA A 146 -7.12 15.02 3.16
N SER A 147 -7.73 16.15 2.80
CA SER A 147 -8.92 16.66 3.52
C SER A 147 -10.13 15.76 3.36
N ALA A 148 -10.33 15.16 2.19
CA ALA A 148 -11.41 14.19 1.98
C ALA A 148 -11.17 12.94 2.84
N VAL A 149 -9.96 12.37 2.79
CA VAL A 149 -9.58 11.17 3.53
C VAL A 149 -9.60 11.40 5.05
N ASN A 150 -8.86 12.37 5.56
CA ASN A 150 -8.69 12.61 7.01
C ASN A 150 -9.99 13.05 7.70
N ASN A 151 -10.93 13.64 6.97
CA ASN A 151 -12.26 14.01 7.48
C ASN A 151 -13.35 13.02 7.06
N HIS A 152 -12.99 11.88 6.46
CA HIS A 152 -13.98 10.87 6.10
C HIS A 152 -14.48 10.15 7.34
N LYS A 153 -15.80 10.17 7.54
CA LYS A 153 -16.42 9.59 8.73
C LYS A 153 -16.92 8.19 8.44
N ILE A 154 -16.44 7.22 9.22
CA ILE A 154 -16.94 5.84 9.21
C ILE A 154 -17.61 5.57 10.55
N GLY A 155 -18.93 5.42 10.53
CA GLY A 155 -19.74 5.34 11.75
C GLY A 155 -19.65 6.64 12.55
N THR A 156 -18.96 6.61 13.69
CA THR A 156 -18.80 7.78 14.58
C THR A 156 -17.38 8.36 14.60
N ALA A 157 -16.43 7.72 13.92
CA ALA A 157 -15.00 8.07 13.95
C ALA A 157 -14.49 8.55 12.59
N TYR A 158 -13.26 9.09 12.59
CA TYR A 158 -12.51 9.51 11.40
C TYR A 158 -11.27 8.62 11.26
N PRO A 159 -11.43 7.38 10.78
CA PRO A 159 -10.37 6.40 10.92
C PRO A 159 -9.30 6.48 9.83
N LEU A 160 -9.55 7.16 8.72
CA LEU A 160 -8.64 7.15 7.57
C LEU A 160 -7.57 8.23 7.73
N TYR A 161 -6.31 7.83 7.61
CA TYR A 161 -5.14 8.67 7.80
C TYR A 161 -4.35 8.70 6.49
N ALA A 162 -4.37 9.87 5.85
CA ALA A 162 -3.76 10.14 4.56
C ALA A 162 -2.24 9.93 4.59
N CYS A 163 -1.75 9.02 3.74
CA CYS A 163 -0.35 8.73 3.48
C CYS A 163 -0.08 8.84 1.98
N ALA A 164 1.19 8.83 1.57
CA ALA A 164 1.57 8.89 0.16
C ALA A 164 2.50 7.74 -0.20
N TYR A 165 2.22 7.03 -1.28
CA TYR A 165 3.24 6.27 -2.00
C TYR A 165 3.96 7.24 -2.95
N LEU A 166 5.29 7.26 -2.91
CA LEU A 166 6.10 8.20 -3.68
C LEU A 166 7.14 7.49 -4.55
N GLY A 167 6.94 7.58 -5.86
CA GLY A 167 7.90 7.15 -6.86
C GLY A 167 9.16 8.04 -6.87
N SER A 168 10.34 7.41 -6.84
CA SER A 168 11.67 8.04 -6.91
C SER A 168 12.01 8.97 -5.74
N ILE A 169 11.54 8.72 -4.51
CA ILE A 169 11.96 9.51 -3.35
C ILE A 169 13.48 9.36 -3.09
N GLY A 170 14.14 10.43 -2.66
CA GLY A 170 15.61 10.51 -2.60
C GLY A 170 16.27 10.88 -3.94
N GLY A 171 15.50 11.00 -5.03
CA GLY A 171 15.91 11.59 -6.31
C GLY A 171 14.79 12.41 -6.96
N GLY A 172 15.08 12.94 -8.16
CA GLY A 172 14.15 13.50 -9.16
C GLY A 172 12.80 14.05 -8.66
N THR A 173 11.71 13.50 -9.20
CA THR A 173 10.33 13.94 -8.95
C THR A 173 9.81 13.54 -7.56
N GLY A 174 10.20 12.39 -7.02
CA GLY A 174 9.74 11.92 -5.71
C GLY A 174 10.14 12.85 -4.56
N SER A 175 11.36 13.38 -4.61
CA SER A 175 11.83 14.36 -3.61
C SER A 175 11.06 15.69 -3.72
N ALA A 176 10.71 16.11 -4.94
CA ALA A 176 9.90 17.30 -5.16
C ALA A 176 8.45 17.11 -4.65
N ASN A 177 7.84 15.96 -4.93
CA ASN A 177 6.51 15.61 -4.43
C ASN A 177 6.49 15.55 -2.90
N ALA A 178 7.50 14.93 -2.29
CA ALA A 178 7.61 14.88 -0.84
C ALA A 178 7.72 16.28 -0.22
N ALA A 179 8.51 17.18 -0.81
CA ALA A 179 8.60 18.58 -0.37
C ALA A 179 7.26 19.32 -0.52
N THR A 180 6.56 19.13 -1.65
CA THR A 180 5.24 19.70 -1.87
C THR A 180 4.23 19.23 -0.82
N ILE A 181 4.18 17.93 -0.54
CA ILE A 181 3.29 17.34 0.47
C ILE A 181 3.68 17.86 1.85
N ALA A 182 4.96 17.88 2.20
CA ALA A 182 5.43 18.38 3.49
C ALA A 182 4.99 19.83 3.75
N ALA A 183 5.10 20.70 2.73
CA ALA A 183 4.67 22.09 2.80
C ALA A 183 3.13 22.28 2.82
N ALA A 184 2.37 21.29 2.35
CA ALA A 184 0.91 21.35 2.27
C ALA A 184 0.21 21.09 3.62
N GLN A 185 0.93 20.59 4.63
CA GLN A 185 0.42 20.18 5.94
C GLN A 185 0.12 21.37 6.87
N VAL A 186 -0.86 22.20 6.50
CA VAL A 186 -1.26 23.40 7.26
C VAL A 186 -2.27 23.13 8.37
N SER A 187 -2.87 21.93 8.42
CA SER A 187 -3.82 21.52 9.47
C SER A 187 -3.86 20.00 9.60
N VAL A 188 -4.59 19.48 10.60
CA VAL A 188 -4.86 18.03 10.73
C VAL A 188 -5.58 17.48 9.50
N ALA A 189 -6.45 18.27 8.86
CA ALA A 189 -7.16 17.84 7.65
C ALA A 189 -6.22 17.59 6.46
N THR A 190 -5.11 18.32 6.35
CA THR A 190 -4.17 18.20 5.21
C THR A 190 -2.89 17.45 5.57
N LYS A 191 -2.85 16.84 6.76
CA LYS A 191 -1.69 16.14 7.29
C LYS A 191 -1.38 14.88 6.47
N CYS A 192 -0.09 14.63 6.26
CA CYS A 192 0.43 13.36 5.79
C CYS A 192 0.95 12.57 6.99
N TYR A 193 0.43 11.38 7.21
CA TYR A 193 0.80 10.54 8.35
C TYR A 193 2.03 9.67 8.07
N GLY A 194 2.34 9.44 6.80
CA GLY A 194 3.59 8.81 6.41
C GLY A 194 3.70 8.53 4.92
N VAL A 195 4.84 7.97 4.55
CA VAL A 195 5.22 7.68 3.18
C VAL A 195 5.55 6.21 3.00
N TRP A 196 5.04 5.65 1.91
CA TRP A 196 5.54 4.43 1.32
C TRP A 196 6.55 4.78 0.24
N SER A 197 7.81 4.57 0.54
CA SER A 197 8.91 4.84 -0.38
C SER A 197 9.05 3.70 -1.38
N ASN A 198 9.26 4.00 -2.66
CA ASN A 198 9.72 2.98 -3.62
C ASN A 198 11.24 2.97 -3.83
N GLN A 199 12.00 3.70 -3.00
CA GLN A 199 13.46 3.76 -3.09
C GLN A 199 14.15 3.46 -1.76
N PRO A 200 15.37 2.93 -1.79
CA PRO A 200 16.05 2.43 -3.00
C PRO A 200 15.40 1.16 -3.54
N GLN A 201 15.42 0.96 -4.85
CA GLN A 201 15.11 -0.35 -5.45
C GLN A 201 16.35 -1.24 -5.35
N LEU A 202 16.19 -2.44 -4.80
CA LEU A 202 17.26 -3.42 -4.68
C LEU A 202 17.40 -4.20 -5.99
N ALA A 203 18.66 -4.41 -6.40
CA ALA A 203 18.95 -5.37 -7.45
C ALA A 203 18.53 -6.76 -6.98
N GLY A 204 17.91 -7.53 -7.88
CA GLY A 204 17.48 -8.90 -7.64
C GLY A 204 18.55 -9.80 -7.01
N GLY A 205 18.12 -10.82 -6.28
CA GLY A 205 19.00 -11.78 -5.63
C GLY A 205 18.40 -12.35 -4.35
N VAL A 206 19.09 -13.31 -3.72
CA VAL A 206 18.57 -14.04 -2.56
C VAL A 206 18.09 -13.08 -1.48
N ALA A 207 18.91 -12.12 -1.08
CA ALA A 207 18.61 -11.20 0.02
C ALA A 207 17.39 -10.28 -0.22
N ALA A 208 17.02 -10.01 -1.47
CA ALA A 208 15.80 -9.27 -1.80
C ALA A 208 14.58 -10.22 -1.91
N CYS A 209 14.82 -11.48 -2.28
CA CYS A 209 13.80 -12.41 -2.71
C CYS A 209 13.51 -13.54 -1.71
N SER A 210 14.23 -13.55 -0.59
CA SER A 210 14.05 -14.48 0.52
C SER A 210 13.56 -13.74 1.76
N SER A 211 12.82 -14.45 2.60
CA SER A 211 12.34 -13.92 3.87
C SER A 211 13.31 -14.15 5.04
N PRO A 212 13.39 -13.24 6.02
CA PRO A 212 12.83 -11.89 5.97
C PRO A 212 13.54 -11.07 4.89
N GLY A 213 12.81 -10.15 4.25
CA GLY A 213 13.36 -9.24 3.24
C GLY A 213 14.52 -8.37 3.77
N PRO A 214 14.91 -7.31 3.06
CA PRO A 214 16.07 -6.51 3.44
C PRO A 214 15.90 -5.82 4.79
N SER A 215 17.03 -5.43 5.39
CA SER A 215 17.02 -4.53 6.54
C SER A 215 16.41 -3.18 6.15
N TRP A 216 15.64 -2.58 7.06
CA TRP A 216 14.96 -1.30 6.86
C TRP A 216 15.94 -0.18 6.47
N ALA A 217 15.83 0.30 5.24
CA ALA A 217 16.66 1.39 4.71
C ALA A 217 15.99 2.15 3.56
N PRO A 218 14.72 2.59 3.67
CA PRO A 218 14.11 3.39 2.62
C PRO A 218 14.80 4.75 2.49
N ALA A 219 14.75 5.30 1.29
CA ALA A 219 14.90 6.73 1.09
C ALA A 219 13.77 7.48 1.79
N THR A 220 14.13 8.55 2.47
CA THR A 220 13.22 9.37 3.28
C THR A 220 13.17 10.79 2.76
N ALA A 221 12.09 11.51 3.05
CA ALA A 221 12.03 12.95 2.86
C ALA A 221 11.90 13.68 4.20
N ALA A 222 12.48 14.86 4.30
CA ALA A 222 12.37 15.69 5.49
C ALA A 222 10.90 16.05 5.77
N GLY A 223 10.47 15.86 7.01
CA GLY A 223 9.11 16.21 7.45
C GLY A 223 8.03 15.17 7.16
N LEU A 224 8.38 14.02 6.56
CA LEU A 224 7.47 12.91 6.28
C LEU A 224 8.10 11.59 6.75
N PRO A 225 7.52 10.88 7.74
CA PRO A 225 8.07 9.60 8.18
C PRO A 225 7.86 8.54 7.10
N ALA A 226 8.88 7.71 6.85
CA ALA A 226 8.70 6.51 6.04
C ALA A 226 8.08 5.41 6.91
N LEU A 227 6.97 4.85 6.47
CA LEU A 227 6.24 3.77 7.17
C LEU A 227 6.35 2.44 6.42
N MET A 228 6.51 2.52 5.10
CA MET A 228 6.66 1.37 4.21
C MET A 228 7.74 1.61 3.17
N TRP A 229 8.29 0.51 2.64
CA TRP A 229 9.29 0.52 1.59
C TRP A 229 9.00 -0.58 0.57
N GLN A 230 8.66 -0.19 -0.65
CA GLN A 230 8.73 -1.05 -1.83
C GLN A 230 10.18 -1.11 -2.27
N TYR A 231 10.81 -2.25 -1.99
CA TYR A 231 12.24 -2.41 -2.17
C TYR A 231 12.59 -3.21 -3.43
N GLY A 232 11.61 -3.79 -4.10
CA GLY A 232 11.81 -4.58 -5.31
C GLY A 232 10.56 -4.69 -6.15
N ASP A 233 10.61 -4.21 -7.38
CA ASP A 233 9.51 -4.26 -8.34
C ASP A 233 9.25 -5.68 -8.91
N ALA A 234 8.15 -5.82 -9.63
CA ALA A 234 7.78 -7.01 -10.38
C ALA A 234 8.92 -7.46 -11.30
N GLY A 235 9.31 -8.72 -11.18
CA GLY A 235 10.44 -9.31 -11.89
C GLY A 235 11.78 -9.19 -11.16
N VAL A 236 11.89 -8.47 -10.04
CA VAL A 236 13.15 -8.33 -9.27
C VAL A 236 13.75 -9.70 -8.91
N CYS A 237 12.90 -10.71 -8.71
CA CYS A 237 13.33 -12.04 -8.33
C CYS A 237 13.48 -13.04 -9.48
N ARG A 238 13.31 -12.59 -10.73
CA ARG A 238 13.43 -13.43 -11.92
C ARG A 238 14.76 -14.14 -12.02
N GLN A 239 15.85 -13.42 -11.74
CA GLN A 239 17.20 -13.99 -11.85
C GLN A 239 17.43 -15.14 -10.87
N TYR A 240 16.75 -15.12 -9.72
CA TYR A 240 16.96 -16.08 -8.65
C TYR A 240 16.03 -17.30 -8.75
N TYR A 241 14.76 -17.08 -9.04
CA TYR A 241 13.77 -18.17 -9.15
C TYR A 241 13.47 -18.60 -10.59
N GLY A 242 14.11 -17.99 -11.59
CA GLY A 242 13.89 -18.30 -13.00
C GLY A 242 12.54 -17.83 -13.57
N MET A 243 11.74 -17.07 -12.80
CA MET A 243 10.38 -16.64 -13.16
C MET A 243 10.13 -15.20 -12.74
N ASN A 244 9.43 -14.38 -13.55
CA ASN A 244 9.04 -13.03 -13.13
C ASN A 244 8.14 -13.09 -11.88
N THR A 245 8.31 -12.23 -10.88
CA THR A 245 7.24 -11.99 -9.91
C THR A 245 6.15 -11.16 -10.60
N PRO A 246 4.86 -11.48 -10.44
CA PRO A 246 3.77 -10.58 -10.79
C PRO A 246 3.49 -9.53 -9.69
N VAL A 247 4.40 -9.37 -8.73
CA VAL A 247 4.23 -8.58 -7.52
C VAL A 247 5.49 -7.79 -7.19
N ASP A 248 5.28 -6.65 -6.55
CA ASP A 248 6.30 -5.83 -5.92
C ASP A 248 6.44 -6.26 -4.46
N LEU A 249 7.65 -6.13 -3.90
CA LEU A 249 8.02 -6.61 -2.57
C LEU A 249 8.21 -5.44 -1.60
N ASN A 250 7.67 -5.63 -0.39
CA ASN A 250 7.52 -4.55 0.56
C ASN A 250 7.95 -4.93 1.97
N VAL A 251 8.48 -3.96 2.71
CA VAL A 251 8.70 -4.06 4.16
C VAL A 251 8.11 -2.86 4.89
N THR A 252 7.85 -3.01 6.18
CA THR A 252 7.36 -1.94 7.06
C THR A 252 8.45 -1.42 7.99
N ASP A 253 8.26 -0.19 8.48
CA ASP A 253 9.13 0.43 9.48
C ASP A 253 9.15 -0.39 10.78
N PRO A 254 10.32 -0.91 11.22
CA PRO A 254 10.42 -1.63 12.48
C PRO A 254 10.26 -0.70 13.70
N GLY A 255 10.41 0.62 13.53
CA GLY A 255 10.26 1.61 14.61
C GLY A 255 8.81 1.97 14.92
N THR A 256 7.88 1.70 14.00
CA THR A 256 6.46 1.96 14.18
C THR A 256 5.89 0.98 15.21
N THR A 257 5.25 1.51 16.24
CA THR A 257 4.55 0.71 17.25
C THR A 257 3.05 0.84 17.05
N GLY A 258 2.38 -0.28 16.81
CA GLY A 258 0.92 -0.33 16.74
C GLY A 258 0.28 -0.80 18.06
N PRO A 259 -1.04 -0.59 18.23
CA PRO A 259 -1.79 -0.97 19.42
C PRO A 259 -1.76 -2.46 19.79
N TYR A 260 -1.41 -3.35 18.85
CA TYR A 260 -1.33 -4.80 19.07
C TYR A 260 0.10 -5.34 18.99
N GLY A 261 1.08 -4.46 18.80
CA GLY A 261 2.48 -4.85 18.67
C GLY A 261 2.85 -5.46 17.32
N ASN A 262 2.00 -5.35 16.28
CA ASN A 262 2.36 -5.78 14.92
C ASN A 262 3.01 -4.66 14.08
N GLY A 263 3.30 -3.52 14.71
CA GLY A 263 3.91 -2.36 14.06
C GLY A 263 2.95 -1.71 13.07
N GLU A 264 3.45 -1.37 11.88
CA GLU A 264 2.64 -0.71 10.84
C GLU A 264 1.42 -1.54 10.40
N CYS A 265 1.47 -2.88 10.53
CA CYS A 265 0.32 -3.73 10.21
C CYS A 265 -0.92 -3.44 11.07
N ASP A 266 -0.76 -2.87 12.26
CA ASP A 266 -1.92 -2.50 13.09
C ASP A 266 -2.74 -1.33 12.51
N TYR A 267 -2.18 -0.61 11.52
CA TYR A 267 -2.85 0.48 10.79
C TYR A 267 -3.37 0.05 9.42
N MET A 268 -3.45 -1.25 9.16
CA MET A 268 -3.94 -1.85 7.91
C MET A 268 -5.31 -2.50 8.13
N LEU A 269 -6.03 -2.83 7.06
CA LEU A 269 -7.28 -3.59 7.19
C LEU A 269 -6.97 -5.02 7.62
N TRP A 270 -7.35 -5.38 8.85
CA TRP A 270 -7.18 -6.75 9.33
C TRP A 270 -8.31 -7.64 8.82
N CYS A 271 -7.92 -8.66 8.06
CA CYS A 271 -8.80 -9.70 7.57
C CYS A 271 -8.62 -10.91 8.47
N HIS A 272 -9.63 -11.26 9.26
CA HIS A 272 -9.63 -12.45 10.12
C HIS A 272 -10.99 -13.14 10.10
N THR A 273 -11.05 -14.35 10.66
CA THR A 273 -12.23 -15.23 10.69
C THR A 273 -13.32 -14.75 11.62
#